data_AF-A0A7Y9HYM5-F1
#
_entry.id   AF-A0A7Y9HYM5-F1
#
_cell.length_a   1.000
_cell.length_b   1.000
_cell.length_c   1.000
_cell.angle_alpha   90.00
_cell.angle_beta   90.00
_cell.angle_gamma   90.00
#
_symmetry.space_group_name_H-M   'P 1'
#
loop_
_entity.id
_entity.type
_entity.pdbx_description
1 polymer ?
#
loop_
_entity_poly.entity_id
_entity_poly.type
_entity_poly.pdbx_seq_one_letter_code
_entity_poly.pdbx_strand_id
1 'polypeptide(L)'
;MDELVKFFFSAKNLTEVDRVGICTAWLTIATILLCVIGWWQLKGIKKVSKADFIQKFSIDFFNEKARNIILLLEYDALVFRTREIEYGDDTANEKFPFFEINKKISSQLQINHDNKSDLIESYTSFDIDDLLLGHFEDIGGFEKQNLISIENVYNYFDYYIQVAWDSKEIQKYLHYIKKDSNNPDVYENFKYISQKSASFGKCKNNKWAILLLKLKWFLKS
;
A
#
# COMPACT_ATOMS: atom_id res chain seq x y z
N MET A 1 20.64 60.52 0.88
CA MET A 1 21.77 59.81 1.50
C MET A 1 22.00 60.22 2.96
N ASP A 2 21.54 61.39 3.41
CA ASP A 2 21.70 61.84 4.81
C ASP A 2 20.70 61.26 5.84
N GLU A 3 19.56 60.69 5.42
CA GLU A 3 18.63 60.04 6.37
C GLU A 3 19.03 58.61 6.75
N LEU A 4 19.68 57.88 5.83
CA LEU A 4 20.22 56.54 6.11
C LEU A 4 21.40 56.59 7.09
N VAL A 5 22.19 57.66 7.05
CA VAL A 5 23.30 57.87 7.99
C VAL A 5 22.77 58.23 9.38
N LYS A 6 21.67 58.99 9.50
CA LYS A 6 21.04 59.27 10.80
C LYS A 6 20.35 58.04 11.43
N PHE A 7 19.84 57.11 10.62
CA PHE A 7 19.32 55.84 11.13
C PHE A 7 20.43 54.96 11.72
N PHE A 8 21.64 54.97 11.15
CA PHE A 8 22.80 54.25 11.69
C PHE A 8 23.52 54.98 12.84
N PHE A 9 23.47 56.32 12.91
CA PHE A 9 24.20 57.11 13.91
C PHE A 9 23.36 57.65 15.08
N SER A 10 22.12 57.19 15.27
CA SER A 10 21.41 57.31 16.57
C SER A 10 21.97 56.30 17.59
N ALA A 11 23.28 56.33 17.72
CA ALA A 11 24.18 55.39 18.36
C ALA A 11 24.68 55.97 19.69
N LYS A 12 23.75 56.34 20.57
CA LYS A 12 24.07 56.78 21.95
C LYS A 12 23.48 55.89 23.06
N ASN A 13 22.97 54.70 22.71
CA ASN A 13 22.60 53.61 23.63
C ASN A 13 23.16 52.25 23.13
N LEU A 14 24.40 52.26 22.63
CA LEU A 14 25.02 51.13 21.92
C LEU A 14 25.43 49.93 22.80
N THR A 15 25.39 50.03 24.13
CA THR A 15 25.85 48.91 24.99
C THR A 15 24.76 47.90 25.34
N GLU A 16 23.48 48.30 25.36
CA GLU A 16 22.36 47.39 25.67
C GLU A 16 21.73 46.79 24.42
N VAL A 17 21.55 47.58 23.35
CA VAL A 17 20.90 47.13 22.11
C VAL A 17 21.75 46.07 21.38
N ASP A 18 23.07 46.20 21.43
CA ASP A 18 24.00 45.27 20.77
C ASP A 18 24.07 43.91 21.49
N ARG A 19 23.96 43.92 22.83
CA ARG A 19 23.87 42.69 23.64
C ARG A 19 22.57 41.91 23.36
N VAL A 20 21.45 42.62 23.22
CA VAL A 20 20.17 41.98 22.88
C VAL A 20 20.19 41.39 21.47
N GLY A 21 20.82 42.09 20.51
CA GLY A 21 21.02 41.58 19.15
C GLY A 21 21.86 40.31 19.11
N ILE A 22 22.97 40.27 19.85
CA ILE A 22 23.83 39.08 19.95
C ILE A 22 23.09 37.92 20.65
N CYS A 23 22.35 38.19 21.74
CA CYS A 23 21.55 37.18 22.43
C CYS A 23 20.44 36.59 21.55
N THR A 24 19.74 37.42 20.77
CA THR A 24 18.69 36.96 19.84
C THR A 24 19.25 36.17 18.67
N ALA A 25 20.43 36.54 18.16
CA ALA A 25 21.14 35.76 17.15
C ALA A 25 21.52 34.36 17.67
N TRP A 26 22.08 34.28 18.88
CA TRP A 26 22.40 32.99 19.53
C TRP A 26 21.17 32.12 19.78
N LEU A 27 20.07 32.72 20.26
CA LEU A 27 18.80 32.02 20.43
C LEU A 27 18.27 31.48 19.09
N THR A 28 18.31 32.28 18.03
CA THR A 28 17.86 31.87 16.70
C THR A 28 18.68 30.70 16.16
N ILE A 29 20.00 30.77 16.29
CA ILE A 29 20.91 29.67 15.89
C ILE A 29 20.61 28.40 16.70
N ALA A 30 20.43 28.53 18.01
CA ALA A 30 20.08 27.41 18.88
C ALA A 30 18.73 26.78 18.48
N THR A 31 17.72 27.60 18.16
CA THR A 31 16.42 27.12 17.67
C THR A 31 16.56 26.38 16.34
N ILE A 32 17.32 26.93 15.37
CA ILE A 32 17.55 26.28 14.08
C ILE A 32 18.25 24.92 14.28
N LEU A 33 19.27 24.86 15.14
CA LEU A 33 19.95 23.60 15.47
C LEU A 33 19.00 22.56 16.06
N LEU A 34 18.15 22.97 17.00
CA LEU A 34 17.13 22.08 17.57
C LEU A 34 16.14 21.60 16.51
N CYS A 35 15.71 22.47 15.58
CA CYS A 35 14.86 22.07 14.46
C CYS A 35 15.55 21.04 13.55
N VAL A 36 16.84 21.20 13.25
CA VAL A 36 17.61 20.27 12.42
C VAL A 36 17.75 18.91 13.11
N ILE A 37 18.09 18.90 14.40
CA ILE A 37 18.21 17.67 15.20
C ILE A 37 16.84 16.97 15.28
N GLY A 38 15.77 17.72 15.56
CA GLY A 38 14.41 17.20 15.57
C GLY A 38 14.00 16.58 14.25
N TRP A 39 14.35 17.23 13.12
CA TRP A 39 14.10 16.69 11.78
C TRP A 39 14.82 15.36 11.53
N TRP A 40 16.06 15.21 12.01
CA TRP A 40 16.80 13.95 11.90
C TRP A 40 16.21 12.84 12.78
N GLN A 41 15.79 13.17 14.01
CA GLN A 41 15.12 12.23 14.89
C GLN A 41 13.78 11.76 14.32
N LEU A 42 12.97 12.68 13.78
CA LEU A 42 11.70 12.34 13.12
C LEU A 42 11.90 11.43 11.92
N LYS A 43 12.96 11.65 11.12
CA LYS A 43 13.31 10.74 10.03
C LYS A 43 13.65 9.33 10.53
N GLY A 44 14.38 9.22 11.64
CA GLY A 44 14.70 7.94 12.28
C GLY A 44 13.45 7.20 12.76
N ILE A 45 12.58 7.88 13.51
CA ILE A 45 11.31 7.32 14.02
C ILE A 45 10.42 6.88 12.87
N LYS A 46 10.29 7.70 11.82
CA LYS A 46 9.51 7.35 10.63
C LYS A 46 10.02 6.07 9.99
N LYS A 47 11.34 5.86 9.90
CA LYS A 47 11.91 4.63 9.32
C LYS A 47 11.57 3.40 10.17
N VAL A 48 11.72 3.49 11.50
CA VAL A 48 11.44 2.36 12.41
C VAL A 48 9.94 2.02 12.40
N SER A 49 9.07 3.02 12.49
CA SER A 49 7.61 2.82 12.45
C SER A 49 7.15 2.16 11.15
N LYS A 50 7.73 2.54 10.00
CA LYS A 50 7.44 1.88 8.73
C LYS A 50 7.87 0.41 8.70
N ALA A 51 9.04 0.10 9.24
CA ALA A 51 9.54 -1.27 9.30
C ALA A 51 8.65 -2.14 10.19
N ASP A 52 8.27 -1.64 11.38
CA ASP A 52 7.35 -2.34 12.29
C ASP A 52 5.97 -2.55 11.66
N PHE A 53 5.44 -1.54 10.98
CA PHE A 53 4.19 -1.65 10.23
C PHE A 53 4.26 -2.76 9.17
N ILE A 54 5.29 -2.77 8.33
CA ILE A 54 5.46 -3.78 7.28
C ILE A 54 5.63 -5.16 7.88
N GLN A 55 6.38 -5.28 8.97
CA GLN A 55 6.56 -6.56 9.64
C GLN A 55 5.24 -7.11 10.16
N LYS A 56 4.44 -6.31 10.85
CA LYS A 56 3.12 -6.71 11.36
C LYS A 56 2.17 -7.06 10.23
N PHE A 57 2.05 -6.17 9.24
CA PHE A 57 1.22 -6.40 8.07
C PHE A 57 1.63 -7.67 7.31
N SER A 58 2.94 -7.92 7.17
CA SER A 58 3.47 -9.12 6.52
C SER A 58 3.09 -10.39 7.29
N ILE A 59 3.11 -10.37 8.63
CA ILE A 59 2.71 -11.51 9.45
C ILE A 59 1.22 -11.80 9.26
N ASP A 60 0.39 -10.75 9.25
CA ASP A 60 -1.06 -10.88 9.08
C ASP A 60 -1.43 -11.37 7.67
N PHE A 61 -0.77 -10.82 6.65
CA PHE A 61 -0.96 -11.19 5.25
C PHE A 61 -0.51 -12.63 4.96
N PHE A 62 0.66 -13.05 5.43
CA PHE A 62 1.21 -14.39 5.14
C PHE A 62 0.66 -15.47 6.08
N ASN A 63 -0.63 -15.42 6.37
CA ASN A 63 -1.32 -16.51 7.03
C ASN A 63 -1.48 -17.72 6.09
N GLU A 64 -1.80 -18.88 6.66
CA GLU A 64 -1.90 -20.14 5.91
C GLU A 64 -2.95 -20.10 4.81
N LYS A 65 -4.11 -19.49 5.07
CA LYS A 65 -5.21 -19.41 4.10
C LYS A 65 -4.84 -18.54 2.90
N ALA A 66 -4.25 -17.38 3.12
CA ALA A 66 -3.79 -16.49 2.06
C ALA A 66 -2.72 -17.15 1.19
N ARG A 67 -1.77 -17.87 1.80
CA ARG A 67 -0.75 -18.65 1.06
C ARG A 67 -1.39 -19.74 0.19
N ASN A 68 -2.40 -20.45 0.71
CA ASN A 68 -3.11 -21.47 -0.05
C ASN A 68 -3.86 -20.85 -1.23
N ILE A 69 -4.52 -19.70 -1.05
CA ILE A 69 -5.20 -18.99 -2.15
C ILE A 69 -4.18 -18.56 -3.21
N ILE A 70 -3.04 -17.97 -2.82
CA ILE A 70 -1.97 -17.60 -3.76
C ILE A 70 -1.49 -18.82 -4.55
N LEU A 71 -1.24 -19.94 -3.88
CA LEU A 71 -0.80 -21.17 -4.54
C LEU A 71 -1.86 -21.64 -5.54
N LEU A 72 -3.13 -21.63 -5.17
CA LEU A 72 -4.20 -22.01 -6.07
C LEU A 72 -4.34 -21.05 -7.25
N LEU A 73 -4.07 -19.74 -7.07
CA LEU A 73 -4.05 -18.78 -8.17
C LEU A 73 -2.86 -19.00 -9.11
N GLU A 74 -1.67 -19.24 -8.57
CA GLU A 74 -0.44 -19.46 -9.34
C GLU A 74 -0.56 -20.67 -10.29
N TYR A 75 -1.24 -21.72 -9.85
CA TYR A 75 -1.46 -22.95 -10.62
C TYR A 75 -2.81 -23.00 -11.34
N ASP A 76 -3.50 -21.86 -11.51
CA ASP A 76 -4.82 -21.76 -12.17
C ASP A 76 -5.85 -22.78 -11.62
N ALA A 77 -5.79 -23.05 -10.32
CA ALA A 77 -6.63 -24.01 -9.61
C ALA A 77 -7.90 -23.42 -9.01
N LEU A 78 -8.06 -22.08 -8.98
CA LEU A 78 -9.33 -21.42 -8.68
C LEU A 78 -10.08 -21.13 -9.97
N VAL A 79 -11.40 -21.24 -9.94
CA VAL A 79 -12.29 -20.87 -11.06
C VAL A 79 -13.42 -19.99 -10.54
N PHE A 80 -13.58 -18.80 -11.10
CA PHE A 80 -14.65 -17.89 -10.70
C PHE A 80 -16.00 -18.33 -11.27
N ARG A 81 -17.01 -18.39 -10.39
CA ARG A 81 -18.39 -18.81 -10.71
C ARG A 81 -19.40 -17.92 -9.99
N THR A 82 -20.63 -17.94 -10.47
CA THR A 82 -21.78 -17.29 -9.83
C THR A 82 -22.89 -18.32 -9.67
N ARG A 83 -23.51 -18.39 -8.49
CA ARG A 83 -24.67 -19.26 -8.20
C ARG A 83 -25.90 -18.38 -8.01
N GLU A 84 -27.04 -18.78 -8.56
CA GLU A 84 -28.31 -18.11 -8.26
C GLU A 84 -28.79 -18.54 -6.87
N ILE A 85 -29.15 -17.56 -6.03
CA ILE A 85 -29.76 -17.81 -4.73
C ILE A 85 -31.26 -17.55 -4.86
N GLU A 86 -32.05 -18.58 -4.58
CA GLU A 86 -33.50 -18.47 -4.46
C GLU A 86 -33.83 -18.06 -3.03
N TYR A 87 -34.36 -16.85 -2.86
CA TYR A 87 -35.03 -16.47 -1.64
C TYR A 87 -36.46 -17.00 -1.73
N GLY A 88 -36.94 -17.69 -0.69
CA GLY A 88 -38.21 -18.43 -0.70
C GLY A 88 -39.50 -17.63 -0.95
N ASP A 89 -39.40 -16.35 -1.30
CA ASP A 89 -40.50 -15.49 -1.75
C ASP A 89 -40.02 -14.65 -2.95
N ASP A 90 -40.80 -14.70 -4.05
CA ASP A 90 -40.91 -13.93 -5.33
C ASP A 90 -39.97 -12.72 -5.63
N THR A 91 -38.77 -12.70 -5.06
CA THR A 91 -37.74 -11.68 -5.24
C THR A 91 -36.73 -12.15 -6.28
N ALA A 92 -36.23 -11.20 -7.06
CA ALA A 92 -35.35 -11.47 -8.19
C ALA A 92 -34.15 -12.34 -7.79
N ASN A 93 -33.82 -13.35 -8.60
CA ASN A 93 -32.66 -14.23 -8.42
C ASN A 93 -31.37 -13.38 -8.26
N GLU A 94 -30.84 -13.30 -7.04
CA GLU A 94 -29.54 -12.70 -6.80
C GLU A 94 -28.43 -13.69 -7.16
N LYS A 95 -27.33 -13.16 -7.71
CA LYS A 95 -26.17 -13.97 -8.10
C LYS A 95 -25.11 -13.86 -7.02
N PHE A 96 -24.77 -15.00 -6.42
CA PHE A 96 -23.73 -15.13 -5.42
C PHE A 96 -22.38 -15.50 -6.07
N PRO A 97 -21.38 -14.61 -6.04
CA PRO A 97 -20.05 -14.88 -6.57
C PRO A 97 -19.23 -15.79 -5.62
N PHE A 98 -18.54 -16.78 -6.20
CA PHE A 98 -17.65 -17.68 -5.47
C PHE A 98 -16.53 -18.22 -6.38
N PHE A 99 -15.51 -18.79 -5.75
CA PHE A 99 -14.36 -19.41 -6.42
C PHE A 99 -14.33 -20.90 -6.12
N GLU A 100 -14.52 -21.72 -7.14
CA GLU A 100 -14.47 -23.18 -7.05
C GLU A 100 -13.03 -23.67 -7.19
N ILE A 101 -12.64 -24.64 -6.35
CA ILE A 101 -11.31 -25.25 -6.42
C ILE A 101 -11.33 -26.43 -7.38
N ASN A 102 -10.44 -26.40 -8.38
CA ASN A 102 -10.20 -27.53 -9.25
C ASN A 102 -9.47 -28.65 -8.49
N LYS A 103 -10.26 -29.62 -8.00
CA LYS A 103 -9.79 -30.79 -7.24
C LYS A 103 -8.66 -31.57 -7.92
N LYS A 104 -8.63 -31.61 -9.25
CA LYS A 104 -7.58 -32.34 -10.01
C LYS A 104 -6.22 -31.68 -9.87
N ILE A 105 -6.19 -30.35 -9.81
CA ILE A 105 -4.97 -29.57 -9.65
C ILE A 105 -4.61 -29.49 -8.16
N SER A 106 -5.58 -29.19 -7.29
CA SER A 106 -5.30 -29.02 -5.86
C SER A 106 -4.77 -30.28 -5.18
N SER A 107 -5.22 -31.47 -5.59
CA SER A 107 -4.69 -32.76 -5.07
C SER A 107 -3.21 -32.98 -5.38
N GLN A 108 -2.65 -32.31 -6.39
CA GLN A 108 -1.23 -32.39 -6.73
C GLN A 108 -0.39 -31.40 -5.90
N LEU A 109 -1.00 -30.36 -5.36
CA LEU A 109 -0.32 -29.26 -4.67
C LEU A 109 0.00 -29.55 -3.19
N GLN A 110 -0.39 -30.73 -2.67
CA GLN A 110 -0.19 -31.12 -1.27
C GLN A 110 -0.61 -30.04 -0.26
N ILE A 111 -1.69 -29.30 -0.57
CA ILE A 111 -2.22 -28.29 0.35
C ILE A 111 -2.67 -29.04 1.61
N ASN A 112 -1.98 -28.78 2.74
CA ASN A 112 -2.28 -29.40 4.02
C ASN A 112 -3.70 -28.99 4.44
N HIS A 113 -4.65 -29.88 4.18
CA HIS A 113 -5.94 -29.85 4.85
C HIS A 113 -5.74 -30.57 6.19
N ASP A 114 -5.11 -29.90 7.17
CA ASP A 114 -4.79 -30.49 8.48
C ASP A 114 -6.03 -30.99 9.24
N ASN A 115 -7.24 -30.63 8.80
CA ASN A 115 -8.49 -31.22 9.26
C ASN A 115 -9.31 -31.81 8.10
N LYS A 116 -9.45 -33.14 8.10
CA LYS A 116 -10.26 -33.95 7.16
C LYS A 116 -11.76 -33.59 7.12
N SER A 117 -12.26 -32.65 7.92
CA SER A 117 -13.66 -32.19 7.88
C SER A 117 -13.90 -31.00 6.95
N ASP A 118 -12.87 -30.24 6.60
CA ASP A 118 -13.01 -28.96 5.89
C ASP A 118 -12.26 -29.02 4.55
N LEU A 119 -12.69 -29.95 3.69
CA LEU A 119 -12.42 -29.84 2.25
C LEU A 119 -13.17 -28.61 1.76
N ILE A 120 -12.57 -27.43 1.92
CA ILE A 120 -13.06 -26.19 1.34
C ILE A 120 -13.10 -26.44 -0.17
N GLU A 121 -14.28 -26.75 -0.71
CA GLU A 121 -14.47 -27.00 -2.14
C GLU A 121 -14.51 -25.68 -2.92
N SER A 122 -14.80 -24.60 -2.21
CA SER A 122 -14.92 -23.26 -2.75
C SER A 122 -14.63 -22.19 -1.70
N TYR A 123 -14.07 -21.07 -2.14
CA TYR A 123 -14.02 -19.82 -1.38
C TYR A 123 -15.17 -18.92 -1.81
N THR A 124 -15.83 -18.26 -0.87
CA THR A 124 -16.76 -17.18 -1.22
C THR A 124 -15.98 -15.98 -1.78
N SER A 125 -16.66 -15.07 -2.47
CA SER A 125 -16.05 -13.80 -2.88
C SER A 125 -15.50 -13.01 -1.68
N PHE A 126 -16.23 -13.04 -0.55
CA PHE A 126 -15.81 -12.41 0.70
C PHE A 126 -14.53 -13.02 1.26
N ASP A 127 -14.38 -14.35 1.19
CA ASP A 127 -13.12 -15.00 1.61
C ASP A 127 -11.94 -14.51 0.77
N ILE A 128 -12.12 -14.37 -0.54
CA ILE A 128 -11.07 -13.86 -1.44
C ILE A 128 -10.77 -12.37 -1.17
N ASP A 129 -11.79 -11.57 -0.89
CA ASP A 129 -11.63 -10.17 -0.53
C ASP A 129 -10.87 -10.04 0.79
N ASP A 130 -11.34 -10.69 1.85
CA ASP A 130 -10.78 -10.55 3.20
C ASP A 130 -9.38 -11.14 3.32
N LEU A 131 -9.13 -12.30 2.70
CA LEU A 131 -7.85 -13.00 2.85
C LEU A 131 -6.79 -12.55 1.84
N LEU A 132 -7.18 -11.84 0.77
CA LEU A 132 -6.26 -11.51 -0.31
C LEU A 132 -6.45 -10.11 -0.89
N LEU A 133 -7.58 -9.84 -1.54
CA LEU A 133 -7.69 -8.63 -2.38
C LEU A 133 -7.80 -7.35 -1.55
N GLY A 134 -8.47 -7.40 -0.41
CA GLY A 134 -8.54 -6.32 0.56
C GLY A 134 -7.16 -5.92 1.07
N HIS A 135 -6.29 -6.89 1.35
CA HIS A 135 -4.91 -6.61 1.72
C HIS A 135 -4.14 -5.88 0.60
N PHE A 136 -4.32 -6.24 -0.67
CA PHE A 136 -3.64 -5.54 -1.75
C PHE A 136 -4.21 -4.14 -2.03
N GLU A 137 -5.52 -3.97 -1.85
CA GLU A 137 -6.18 -2.67 -1.88
C GLU A 137 -5.60 -1.76 -0.79
N ASP A 138 -5.47 -2.28 0.44
CA ASP A 138 -4.87 -1.60 1.58
C ASP A 138 -3.40 -1.23 1.33
N ILE A 139 -2.58 -2.16 0.81
CA ILE A 139 -1.18 -1.87 0.46
C ILE A 139 -1.11 -0.69 -0.53
N GLY A 140 -1.97 -0.68 -1.54
CA GLY A 140 -2.04 0.44 -2.48
C GLY A 140 -2.42 1.75 -1.80
N GLY A 141 -3.40 1.72 -0.89
CA GLY A 141 -3.80 2.87 -0.08
C GLY A 141 -2.67 3.39 0.82
N PHE A 142 -2.00 2.50 1.53
CA PHE A 142 -0.87 2.83 2.42
C PHE A 142 0.32 3.40 1.66
N GLU A 143 0.58 2.91 0.43
CA GLU A 143 1.66 3.45 -0.39
C GLU A 143 1.33 4.88 -0.89
N LYS A 144 0.09 5.13 -1.34
CA LYS A 144 -0.36 6.49 -1.72
C LYS A 144 -0.24 7.48 -0.56
N GLN A 145 -0.58 7.05 0.65
CA GLN A 145 -0.46 7.86 1.87
C GLN A 145 1.00 8.01 2.37
N ASN A 146 1.98 7.47 1.64
CA ASN A 146 3.39 7.44 2.04
C ASN A 146 3.64 6.75 3.39
N LEU A 147 2.74 5.86 3.82
CA LEU A 147 2.90 5.02 5.02
C LEU A 147 3.90 3.91 4.74
N ILE A 148 3.79 3.24 3.59
CA ILE A 148 4.82 2.32 3.09
C ILE A 148 5.50 2.91 1.86
N SER A 149 6.73 2.46 1.56
CA SER A 149 7.42 2.87 0.34
C SER A 149 7.27 1.81 -0.74
N ILE A 150 7.31 2.24 -2.01
CA ILE A 150 7.27 1.32 -3.14
C ILE A 150 8.41 0.29 -3.10
N GLU A 151 9.58 0.63 -2.55
CA GLU A 151 10.67 -0.35 -2.40
C GLU A 151 10.27 -1.49 -1.46
N ASN A 152 9.59 -1.18 -0.36
CA ASN A 152 9.11 -2.20 0.57
C ASN A 152 8.00 -3.04 -0.06
N VAL A 153 7.05 -2.42 -0.74
CA VAL A 153 6.01 -3.16 -1.47
C VAL A 153 6.64 -4.12 -2.46
N TYR A 154 7.60 -3.64 -3.24
CA TYR A 154 8.29 -4.45 -4.24
C TYR A 154 9.02 -5.64 -3.61
N ASN A 155 9.76 -5.39 -2.53
CA ASN A 155 10.59 -6.42 -1.90
C ASN A 155 9.79 -7.51 -1.18
N TYR A 156 8.64 -7.16 -0.59
CA TYR A 156 7.87 -8.09 0.24
C TYR A 156 6.64 -8.67 -0.47
N PHE A 157 6.00 -7.92 -1.35
CA PHE A 157 4.66 -8.24 -1.85
C PHE A 157 4.54 -8.32 -3.38
N ASP A 158 5.54 -7.87 -4.16
CA ASP A 158 5.42 -7.79 -5.64
C ASP A 158 4.97 -9.10 -6.25
N TYR A 159 5.64 -10.20 -5.89
CA TYR A 159 5.31 -11.53 -6.39
C TYR A 159 3.82 -11.87 -6.22
N TYR A 160 3.31 -11.72 -4.99
CA TYR A 160 1.94 -12.05 -4.62
C TYR A 160 0.92 -11.12 -5.30
N ILE A 161 1.26 -9.83 -5.40
CA ILE A 161 0.46 -8.83 -6.10
C ILE A 161 0.34 -9.20 -7.58
N GLN A 162 1.46 -9.56 -8.24
CA GLN A 162 1.44 -9.92 -9.66
C GLN A 162 0.68 -11.23 -9.88
N VAL A 163 0.88 -12.27 -9.06
CA VAL A 163 0.14 -13.54 -9.16
C VAL A 163 -1.37 -13.31 -9.10
N ALA A 164 -1.84 -12.51 -8.14
CA ALA A 164 -3.26 -12.21 -8.01
C ALA A 164 -3.78 -11.31 -9.15
N TRP A 165 -3.00 -10.29 -9.52
CA TRP A 165 -3.40 -9.34 -10.55
C TRP A 165 -3.47 -9.99 -11.95
N ASP A 166 -2.52 -10.85 -12.28
CA ASP A 166 -2.45 -11.50 -13.60
C ASP A 166 -3.40 -12.70 -13.71
N SER A 167 -3.99 -13.15 -12.59
CA SER A 167 -4.96 -14.25 -12.59
C SER A 167 -6.22 -13.89 -13.39
N LYS A 168 -6.52 -14.71 -14.40
CA LYS A 168 -7.71 -14.55 -15.25
C LYS A 168 -9.01 -14.59 -14.46
N GLU A 169 -9.07 -15.41 -13.41
CA GLU A 169 -10.28 -15.60 -12.60
C GLU A 169 -10.51 -14.42 -11.65
N ILE A 170 -9.43 -13.86 -11.09
CA ILE A 170 -9.51 -12.60 -10.35
C ILE A 170 -9.96 -11.47 -11.29
N GLN A 171 -9.44 -11.39 -12.51
CA GLN A 171 -9.88 -10.37 -13.48
C GLN A 171 -11.37 -10.49 -13.84
N LYS A 172 -11.90 -11.72 -13.99
CA LYS A 172 -13.35 -11.94 -14.18
C LYS A 172 -14.16 -11.44 -12.98
N TYR A 173 -13.69 -11.71 -11.78
CA TYR A 173 -14.33 -11.27 -10.55
C TYR A 173 -14.33 -9.75 -10.38
N LEU A 174 -13.19 -9.09 -10.62
CA LEU A 174 -13.08 -7.62 -10.60
C LEU A 174 -14.03 -6.97 -11.62
N HIS A 175 -14.14 -7.56 -12.82
CA HIS A 175 -15.10 -7.11 -13.82
C HIS A 175 -16.55 -7.30 -13.37
N TYR A 176 -16.86 -8.43 -12.72
CA TYR A 176 -18.17 -8.70 -12.15
C TYR A 176 -18.56 -7.64 -11.11
N ILE A 177 -17.72 -7.38 -10.11
CA ILE A 177 -18.04 -6.40 -9.06
C ILE A 177 -18.15 -4.98 -9.63
N LYS A 178 -17.27 -4.60 -10.56
CA LYS A 178 -17.32 -3.26 -11.15
C LYS A 178 -18.64 -3.00 -11.88
N LYS A 179 -19.22 -4.04 -12.48
CA LYS A 179 -20.53 -3.96 -13.14
C LYS A 179 -21.67 -3.90 -12.12
N ASP A 180 -21.57 -4.67 -11.05
CA ASP A 180 -22.64 -4.83 -10.05
C ASP A 180 -22.73 -3.64 -9.06
N SER A 181 -21.59 -3.22 -8.51
CA SER A 181 -21.51 -2.17 -7.47
C SER A 181 -21.81 -0.76 -7.96
N ASN A 182 -21.86 -0.54 -9.29
CA ASN A 182 -21.89 0.79 -9.93
C ASN A 182 -20.82 1.76 -9.40
N ASN A 183 -19.75 1.24 -8.78
CA ASN A 183 -18.65 2.02 -8.24
C ASN A 183 -17.43 1.82 -9.15
N PRO A 184 -17.02 2.87 -9.89
CA PRO A 184 -15.90 2.76 -10.81
C PRO A 184 -14.55 2.57 -10.10
N ASP A 185 -14.48 2.93 -8.82
CA ASP A 185 -13.24 3.00 -8.03
C ASP A 185 -12.93 1.70 -7.27
N VAL A 186 -13.78 0.69 -7.39
CA VAL A 186 -13.55 -0.61 -6.74
C VAL A 186 -12.23 -1.21 -7.21
N TYR A 187 -11.37 -1.55 -6.25
CA TYR A 187 -10.04 -2.10 -6.45
C TYR A 187 -9.06 -1.23 -7.25
N GLU A 188 -9.27 0.10 -7.29
CA GLU A 188 -8.33 0.99 -7.97
C GLU A 188 -6.98 1.10 -7.24
N ASN A 189 -6.90 0.90 -5.91
CA ASN A 189 -5.61 0.88 -5.23
C ASN A 189 -4.81 -0.40 -5.52
N PHE A 190 -5.48 -1.55 -5.61
CA PHE A 190 -4.88 -2.81 -6.03
C PHE A 190 -4.30 -2.71 -7.46
N LYS A 191 -5.10 -2.19 -8.39
CA LYS A 191 -4.64 -1.91 -9.76
C LYS A 191 -3.45 -0.96 -9.79
N TYR A 192 -3.54 0.14 -9.04
CA TYR A 192 -2.46 1.11 -8.91
C TYR A 192 -1.17 0.46 -8.42
N ILE A 193 -1.24 -0.33 -7.35
CA ILE A 193 -0.05 -0.89 -6.73
C ILE A 193 0.59 -1.99 -7.59
N SER A 194 -0.23 -2.81 -8.26
CA SER A 194 0.26 -3.78 -9.24
C SER A 194 1.07 -3.10 -10.35
N GLN A 195 0.52 -2.05 -10.97
CA GLN A 195 1.19 -1.33 -12.05
C GLN A 195 2.45 -0.60 -11.57
N LYS A 196 2.39 0.03 -10.40
CA LYS A 196 3.51 0.80 -9.85
C LYS A 196 4.64 -0.13 -9.42
N SER A 197 4.33 -1.28 -8.80
CA SER A 197 5.32 -2.29 -8.40
C SER A 197 6.02 -2.90 -9.61
N ALA A 198 5.26 -3.30 -10.65
CA ALA A 198 5.83 -3.79 -11.90
C ALA A 198 6.73 -2.74 -12.59
N SER A 199 6.32 -1.46 -12.59
CA SER A 199 7.13 -0.36 -13.13
C SER A 199 8.41 -0.14 -12.32
N PHE A 200 8.34 -0.25 -10.99
CA PHE A 200 9.50 -0.15 -10.12
C PHE A 200 10.49 -1.29 -10.36
N GLY A 201 10.01 -2.53 -10.52
CA GLY A 201 10.85 -3.69 -10.83
C GLY A 201 11.70 -3.50 -12.09
N LYS A 202 11.14 -2.86 -13.13
CA LYS A 202 11.86 -2.53 -14.38
C LYS A 202 12.95 -1.47 -14.18
N CYS A 203 12.83 -0.61 -13.16
CA CYS A 203 13.72 0.52 -12.93
C CYS A 203 14.68 0.31 -11.75
N LYS A 204 14.53 -0.75 -10.95
CA LYS A 204 15.20 -0.93 -9.65
C LYS A 204 16.74 -0.81 -9.66
N ASN A 205 17.37 -1.09 -10.80
CA ASN A 205 18.83 -1.03 -10.95
C ASN A 205 19.36 0.35 -11.37
N ASN A 206 18.49 1.33 -11.65
CA ASN A 206 18.89 2.66 -12.11
C ASN A 206 18.28 3.77 -11.23
N LYS A 207 19.14 4.45 -10.45
CA LYS A 207 18.74 5.53 -9.53
C LYS A 207 18.01 6.69 -10.23
N TRP A 208 18.45 7.05 -11.43
CA TRP A 208 17.79 8.10 -12.23
C TRP A 208 16.42 7.65 -12.71
N ALA A 209 16.30 6.39 -13.15
CA ALA A 209 15.01 5.82 -13.55
C ALA A 209 14.02 5.74 -12.37
N ILE A 210 14.48 5.40 -11.16
CA ILE A 210 13.66 5.41 -9.95
C ILE A 210 13.18 6.83 -9.63
N LEU A 211 14.05 7.85 -9.75
CA LEU A 211 13.67 9.23 -9.50
C LEU A 211 12.61 9.71 -10.51
N LEU A 212 12.79 9.42 -11.81
CA LEU A 212 11.81 9.72 -12.84
C LEU A 212 10.49 8.98 -12.62
N LEU A 213 10.54 7.72 -12.19
CA LEU A 213 9.36 6.94 -11.84
C LEU A 213 8.61 7.58 -10.66
N LYS A 214 9.31 7.94 -9.59
CA LYS A 214 8.70 8.61 -8.42
C LYS A 214 8.02 9.91 -8.82
N LEU A 215 8.64 10.71 -9.69
CA LEU A 215 8.04 11.93 -10.25
C LEU A 215 6.80 11.63 -11.10
N LYS A 216 6.87 10.65 -12.00
CA LYS A 216 5.75 10.23 -12.85
C LYS A 216 4.52 9.86 -12.04
N TRP A 217 4.69 9.10 -10.96
CA TRP A 217 3.57 8.68 -10.11
C TRP A 217 3.11 9.76 -9.15
N PHE A 218 4.00 10.65 -8.70
CA PHE A 218 3.63 11.82 -7.91
C PHE A 218 2.71 12.78 -8.69
N LEU A 219 2.92 12.92 -10.01
CA LEU A 219 2.07 13.75 -10.87
C LEU A 219 0.73 13.13 -11.26
N LYS A 220 0.58 11.80 -11.09
CA LYS A 220 -0.64 11.06 -11.45
C LYS A 220 -1.57 10.83 -10.23
N SER A 221 -1.03 11.00 -9.03
CA SER A 221 -1.77 10.92 -7.76
C SER A 221 -2.41 12.26 -7.43
#